data_AF-A0A9D9FD92-F1
#
_entry.id   AF-A0A9D9FD92-F1
#
_cell.length_a   1.000
_cell.length_b   1.000
_cell.length_c   1.000
_cell.angle_alpha   90.00
_cell.angle_beta   90.00
_cell.angle_gamma   90.00
#
_symmetry.space_group_name_H-M   'P 1'
#
loop_
_entity.id
_entity.type
_entity.pdbx_description
1 polymer ?
#
loop_
_entity_poly.entity_id
_entity_poly.type
_entity_poly.pdbx_seq_one_letter_code
_entity_poly.pdbx_strand_id
1 'polypeptide(L)' 'MTEKISISLTDEHAQLLQDAVKSGDYASSSEVIREALREWKARHLLARLWDEGLASGPAERDWSMRDIKAEARRRKASA' A
#
# COMPACT_ATOMS: atom_id res chain seq x y z
N MET A 1 5.52 -15.51 -10.26
CA MET A 1 5.11 -15.71 -11.66
C MET A 1 4.69 -14.36 -12.24
N THR A 2 4.91 -14.13 -13.53
CA THR A 2 4.49 -12.89 -14.22
C THR A 2 3.50 -13.24 -15.33
N GLU A 3 2.42 -12.48 -15.43
CA GLU A 3 1.42 -12.58 -16.49
C GLU A 3 1.55 -11.39 -17.45
N LYS A 4 1.28 -11.62 -18.75
CA LYS A 4 1.29 -10.55 -19.75
C LYS A 4 -0.12 -10.02 -19.94
N ILE A 5 -0.32 -8.74 -19.68
CA ILE A 5 -1.59 -8.03 -19.84
C ILE A 5 -1.39 -6.94 -20.88
N SER A 6 -2.29 -6.87 -21.86
CA SER A 6 -2.32 -5.76 -22.83
C SER A 6 -3.20 -4.63 -22.28
N ILE A 7 -2.63 -3.43 -22.17
CA ILE A 7 -3.33 -2.24 -21.67
C ILE A 7 -3.12 -1.09 -22.66
N SER A 8 -4.14 -0.25 -22.81
CA SER A 8 -4.03 1.01 -23.56
C SER A 8 -3.65 2.13 -22.60
N LEU A 9 -2.66 2.93 -22.98
CA LEU A 9 -2.20 4.10 -22.24
C LEU A 9 -2.39 5.34 -23.12
N THR A 10 -2.53 6.51 -22.48
CA THR A 10 -2.46 7.78 -23.21
C THR A 10 -1.04 7.99 -23.73
N ASP A 11 -0.89 8.81 -24.78
CA ASP A 11 0.42 9.14 -25.35
C ASP A 11 1.37 9.74 -24.31
N GLU A 12 0.84 10.58 -23.42
CA GLU A 12 1.58 11.16 -22.30
C GLU A 12 2.17 10.10 -21.37
N HIS A 13 1.37 9.11 -20.94
CA HIS A 13 1.86 8.04 -20.07
C HIS A 13 2.85 7.12 -20.80
N ALA A 14 2.62 6.86 -22.09
CA ALA A 14 3.55 6.08 -22.90
C ALA A 14 4.91 6.79 -23.00
N GLN A 15 4.93 8.11 -23.19
CA GLN A 15 6.14 8.93 -23.22
C GLN A 15 6.87 8.89 -21.87
N LEU A 16 6.14 9.04 -20.76
CA LEU A 16 6.70 8.94 -19.42
C LEU A 16 7.40 7.60 -19.17
N LEU A 17 6.80 6.48 -19.60
CA LEU A 17 7.42 5.16 -19.50
C LEU A 17 8.67 5.03 -20.38
N GLN A 18 8.67 5.64 -21.57
CA GLN A 18 9.84 5.62 -22.45
C GLN A 18 10.99 6.44 -21.86
N ASP A 19 10.71 7.61 -21.30
CA ASP A 19 11.73 8.48 -20.73
C ASP A 19 12.34 7.87 -19.46
N ALA A 20 11.52 7.22 -18.62
CA ALA A 20 11.99 6.45 -17.48
C ALA A 20 12.97 5.34 -17.89
N VAL A 21 12.70 4.62 -18.99
CA VAL A 21 13.63 3.61 -19.51
C VAL A 21 14.88 4.25 -20.14
N LYS A 22 14.73 5.32 -20.92
CA LYS A 22 15.85 6.03 -21.57
C LYS A 22 16.82 6.65 -20.57
N SER A 23 16.34 7.07 -19.40
CA SER A 23 17.18 7.60 -18.32
C SER A 23 18.18 6.56 -17.79
N GLY A 24 17.88 5.27 -17.94
CA GLY A 24 18.63 4.17 -17.34
C GLY A 24 18.15 3.78 -15.93
N ASP A 25 17.23 4.54 -15.33
CA ASP A 25 16.69 4.26 -13.99
C ASP A 25 15.87 2.96 -13.94
N TYR A 26 15.28 2.55 -15.07
CA TYR A 26 14.50 1.32 -15.19
C TYR A 26 14.92 0.50 -16.41
N ALA A 27 14.98 -0.82 -16.25
CA ALA A 27 15.35 -1.73 -17.33
C ALA A 27 14.22 -1.96 -18.34
N SER A 28 12.97 -1.66 -17.96
CA SER A 28 11.80 -1.84 -18.84
C SER A 28 10.57 -1.06 -18.36
N SER A 29 9.65 -0.76 -19.28
CA SER A 29 8.35 -0.15 -18.93
C SER A 29 7.54 -1.03 -17.97
N SER A 30 7.66 -2.37 -18.07
CA SER A 30 6.98 -3.28 -17.13
C SER A 30 7.51 -3.15 -15.70
N GLU A 31 8.74 -2.69 -15.51
CA GLU A 31 9.30 -2.45 -14.18
C GLU A 31 8.67 -1.21 -13.53
N VAL A 32 8.61 -0.10 -14.28
CA VAL A 32 7.94 1.14 -13.87
C VAL A 32 6.49 0.88 -13.49
N ILE A 33 5.75 0.14 -14.34
CA ILE A 33 4.35 -0.21 -14.06
C ILE A 33 4.22 -1.07 -12.80
N ARG A 34 5.10 -2.06 -12.59
CA ARG A 34 5.05 -2.88 -11.36
C ARG A 34 5.31 -2.04 -10.11
N GLU A 35 6.17 -1.04 -10.18
CA GLU A 35 6.41 -0.11 -9.08
C GLU A 35 5.19 0.76 -8.79
N ALA A 36 4.65 1.42 -9.81
CA ALA A 36 3.45 2.23 -9.69
C ALA A 36 2.27 1.43 -9.11
N LEU A 37 2.10 0.17 -9.53
CA LEU A 37 1.07 -0.71 -9.00
C LEU A 37 1.30 -1.12 -7.53
N ARG A 38 2.56 -1.30 -7.10
CA ARG A 38 2.88 -1.55 -5.68
C ARG A 38 2.49 -0.35 -4.82
N GLU A 39 2.84 0.86 -5.25
CA GLU A 39 2.48 2.06 -4.52
C GLU A 39 0.97 2.30 -4.50
N TRP A 40 0.31 2.13 -5.64
CA TRP A 40 -1.14 2.23 -5.75
C TRP A 40 -1.82 1.26 -4.78
N LYS A 41 -1.36 -0.01 -4.73
CA LYS A 41 -1.88 -1.02 -3.79
C LYS A 41 -1.65 -0.60 -2.34
N ALA A 42 -0.48 -0.07 -2.00
CA ALA A 42 -0.18 0.39 -0.64
C ALA A 42 -1.11 1.53 -0.21
N ARG A 43 -1.34 2.53 -1.10
CA ARG A 43 -2.29 3.62 -0.84
C ARG A 43 -3.72 3.10 -0.62
N HIS A 44 -4.17 2.13 -1.41
CA HIS A 44 -5.50 1.54 -1.27
C HIS A 44 -5.64 0.74 0.03
N LEU A 45 -4.59 0.01 0.43
CA LEU A 45 -4.57 -0.69 1.71
C LEU A 45 -4.68 0.29 2.88
N LEU A 46 -3.93 1.39 2.84
CA LEU A 46 -3.98 2.42 3.89
C LEU A 46 -5.36 3.07 3.97
N ALA A 47 -5.97 3.43 2.83
CA ALA A 47 -7.32 3.98 2.80
C ALA A 47 -8.34 2.99 3.41
N ARG A 48 -8.26 1.71 3.03
CA ARG A 48 -9.13 0.68 3.60
C ARG A 48 -8.96 0.54 5.11
N LEU A 49 -7.72 0.49 5.61
CA LEU A 49 -7.45 0.36 7.05
C LEU A 49 -7.90 1.59 7.83
N TRP A 50 -7.83 2.76 7.20
CA TRP A 50 -8.36 4.00 7.75
C TRP A 50 -9.88 3.94 7.91
N ASP A 51 -10.60 3.54 6.86
CA ASP A 51 -12.05 3.39 6.88
C ASP A 51 -12.49 2.35 7.92
N GLU A 52 -11.76 1.23 8.02
CA GLU A 52 -11.98 0.21 9.05
C GLU A 52 -11.79 0.77 10.46
N GLY A 53 -10.74 1.58 10.68
CA GLY A 53 -10.50 2.28 11.94
C GLY A 53 -11.63 3.23 12.31
N LEU A 54 -12.10 4.05 11.37
CA LEU A 54 -13.25 4.96 11.60
C LEU A 54 -14.54 4.20 11.91
N ALA A 55 -14.77 3.08 11.22
CA ALA A 55 -15.95 2.23 11.43
C ALA A 55 -15.89 1.44 12.76
N SER A 56 -14.70 1.26 13.36
CA SER A 56 -14.51 0.51 14.61
C SER A 56 -15.07 1.21 15.86
N GLY A 57 -15.52 2.47 15.73
CA GLY A 57 -16.08 3.26 16.81
C GLY A 57 -15.11 4.31 17.36
N PRO A 58 -15.56 5.12 18.33
CA PRO A 58 -14.74 6.17 18.91
C PRO A 58 -13.56 5.59 19.70
N ALA A 59 -12.39 6.21 19.56
CA ALA A 59 -11.24 5.87 20.38
C ALA A 59 -11.51 6.18 21.86
N GLU A 60 -11.17 5.24 22.74
CA GLU A 60 -11.25 5.42 24.19
C GLU A 60 -10.24 6.48 24.66
N ARG A 61 -10.74 7.59 25.22
CA ARG A 61 -9.93 8.77 25.55
C ARG A 61 -8.87 8.53 26.62
N ASP A 62 -9.16 7.66 27.57
CA ASP A 62 -8.29 7.41 28.73
C ASP A 62 -7.44 6.14 28.59
N TRP A 63 -7.47 5.50 27.42
CA TRP A 63 -6.76 4.24 27.22
C TRP A 63 -5.28 4.47 26.90
N SER A 64 -4.43 4.30 27.91
CA SER A 64 -3.01 4.60 27.77
C SER A 64 -2.23 3.47 27.10
N MET A 65 -1.03 3.80 26.60
CA MET A 65 -0.08 2.80 26.10
C MET A 65 0.27 1.71 27.14
N ARG A 66 0.19 2.03 28.45
CA ARG A 66 0.44 1.03 29.51
C ARG A 66 -0.71 0.02 29.58
N ASP A 67 -1.95 0.48 29.46
CA ASP A 67 -3.15 -0.36 29.50
C ASP A 67 -3.21 -1.28 28.28
N ILE A 68 -2.89 -0.74 27.09
CA ILE A 68 -2.78 -1.51 25.84
C ILE A 68 -1.75 -2.64 26.00
N LYS A 69 -0.56 -2.34 26.55
CA LYS A 69 0.48 -3.36 26.79
C LYS A 69 0.07 -4.39 27.85
N ALA A 70 -0.61 -3.97 28.91
CA ALA A 70 -1.10 -4.88 29.95
C ALA A 70 -2.13 -5.87 29.36
N GLU A 71 -3.07 -5.37 28.57
CA GLU A 71 -4.07 -6.19 27.88
C GLU A 71 -3.44 -7.17 26.88
N ALA A 72 -2.51 -6.70 26.04
CA ALA A 72 -1.82 -7.57 25.08
C ALA A 72 -1.06 -8.73 25.76
N ARG A 73 -0.41 -8.47 26.92
CA ARG A 73 0.26 -9.52 27.70
C ARG A 73 -0.72 -10.52 28.29
N ARG A 74 -1.88 -10.06 28.80
CA ARG A 74 -2.95 -10.95 29.29
C ARG A 74 -3.43 -11.89 28.19
N ARG A 75 -3.76 -11.36 27.01
CA ARG A 75 -4.22 -12.16 25.86
C ARG A 75 -3.19 -13.20 25.41
N LYS A 76 -1.90 -12.84 25.41
CA LYS A 76 -0.82 -13.77 25.05
C LYS A 76 -0.63 -14.89 26.09
N ALA A 77 -0.87 -14.63 27.38
CA ALA A 77 -0.76 -15.65 28.42
C ALA A 77 -1.95 -16.63 28.43
N SER A 78 -3.10 -16.22 27.86
CA SER A 78 -4.31 -17.03 27.73
C SER A 78 -4.40 -17.79 26.39
N ALA A 79 -3.41 -17.65 25.52
CA ALA A 79 -3.31 -18.32 24.22
C ALA A 79 -2.24 -19.41 24.25
#